data_AF-A0A5B7UVX2-F1
#
_entry.id   AF-A0A5B7UVX2-F1
#
_cell.length_a   1.000
_cell.length_b   1.000
_cell.length_c   1.000
_cell.angle_alpha   90.00
_cell.angle_beta   90.00
_cell.angle_gamma   90.00
#
_symmetry.space_group_name_H-M   'P 1'
#
loop_
_entity.id
_entity.type
_entity.pdbx_description
1 polymer ?
#
loop_
_entity_poly.entity_id
_entity_poly.type
_entity_poly.pdbx_seq_one_letter_code
_entity_poly.pdbx_strand_id
1 'polypeptide(L)'
;MSADLYVITPGWTVQAPYVRTTLRRALELQSAQNVWSGTEHISNARGLLHGDELPDSGRWALNRSQLTTLVIALKWRRAKRGTWEATTPPDVIAHYEEIEDAVTQAYRAACHAEGRYWI
;
A
#
# COMPACT_ATOMS: atom_id res chain seq x y z
N MET A 1 -14.42 18.64 8.25
CA MET A 1 -12.95 18.56 8.42
C MET A 1 -12.39 18.07 7.09
N SER A 2 -11.53 18.83 6.43
CA SER A 2 -10.86 18.38 5.21
C SER A 2 -10.02 17.16 5.56
N ALA A 3 -10.21 16.03 4.86
CA ALA A 3 -9.33 14.89 5.05
C ALA A 3 -7.95 15.25 4.49
N ASP A 4 -6.90 15.14 5.30
CA ASP A 4 -5.53 15.34 4.81
C ASP A 4 -5.24 14.29 3.72
N LEU A 5 -4.93 14.79 2.52
CA LEU A 5 -4.55 13.98 1.38
C LEU A 5 -3.03 13.92 1.28
N TYR A 6 -2.51 12.70 1.31
CA TYR A 6 -1.09 12.41 1.19
C TYR A 6 -0.81 12.00 -0.25
N VAL A 7 0.08 12.75 -0.89
CA VAL A 7 0.46 12.53 -2.28
C VAL A 7 1.64 11.58 -2.34
N ILE A 8 1.48 10.48 -3.05
CA ILE A 8 2.52 9.48 -3.32
C ILE A 8 2.84 9.59 -4.80
N THR A 9 4.11 9.67 -5.15
CA THR A 9 4.56 9.66 -6.55
C THR A 9 5.63 8.59 -6.69
N PRO A 10 5.24 7.33 -6.91
CA PRO A 10 6.21 6.27 -7.16
C PRO A 10 6.99 6.55 -8.45
N GLY A 11 8.22 6.04 -8.56
CA GLY A 11 9.13 6.37 -9.66
C GLY A 11 8.88 5.61 -10.96
N TRP A 12 8.18 4.47 -10.91
CA TRP A 12 8.01 3.57 -12.05
C TRP A 12 6.80 3.96 -12.93
N THR A 13 6.80 3.66 -14.22
CA THR A 13 5.73 4.02 -15.16
C THR A 13 4.42 3.26 -14.93
N VAL A 14 4.46 2.04 -14.37
CA VAL A 14 3.27 1.22 -14.10
C VAL A 14 3.32 0.69 -12.67
N GLN A 15 2.45 1.21 -11.81
CA GLN A 15 2.62 1.09 -10.35
C GLN A 15 1.44 0.39 -9.67
N ALA A 16 0.23 0.70 -10.11
CA ALA A 16 -0.98 0.23 -9.44
C ALA A 16 -1.26 -1.27 -9.61
N PRO A 17 -0.85 -1.99 -10.69
CA PRO A 17 -1.09 -3.44 -10.78
C PRO A 17 -0.45 -4.23 -9.64
N TYR A 18 0.77 -3.87 -9.22
CA TYR A 18 1.43 -4.48 -8.06
C TYR A 18 0.62 -4.28 -6.79
N VAL A 19 0.22 -3.03 -6.54
CA VAL A 19 -0.55 -2.66 -5.35
C VAL A 19 -1.94 -3.30 -5.33
N ARG A 20 -2.68 -3.23 -6.43
CA ARG A 20 -4.01 -3.87 -6.56
C ARG A 20 -3.92 -5.37 -6.36
N THR A 21 -2.90 -6.03 -6.92
CA THR A 21 -2.67 -7.46 -6.68
C THR A 21 -2.41 -7.75 -5.21
N THR A 22 -1.65 -6.89 -4.54
CA THR A 22 -1.38 -7.00 -3.10
C THR A 22 -2.63 -6.82 -2.26
N LEU A 23 -3.44 -5.79 -2.54
CA LEU A 23 -4.72 -5.55 -1.87
C LEU A 23 -5.70 -6.70 -2.08
N ARG A 24 -5.80 -7.23 -3.31
CA ARG A 24 -6.65 -8.38 -3.62
C ARG A 24 -6.26 -9.60 -2.80
N ARG A 25 -4.97 -9.97 -2.78
CA ARG A 25 -4.50 -11.11 -1.99
C ARG A 25 -4.67 -10.90 -0.49
N ALA A 26 -4.44 -9.68 -0.01
CA ALA A 26 -4.66 -9.33 1.40
C ALA A 26 -6.14 -9.47 1.79
N LEU A 27 -7.07 -9.06 0.91
CA LEU A 27 -8.51 -9.27 1.10
C LEU A 27 -8.89 -10.75 1.09
N GLU A 28 -8.36 -11.54 0.15
CA GLU A 28 -8.61 -12.99 0.07
C GLU A 28 -8.12 -13.72 1.32
N LEU A 29 -6.98 -13.32 1.87
CA LEU A 29 -6.33 -13.97 3.03
C LEU A 29 -6.65 -13.28 4.36
N GLN A 30 -7.51 -12.25 4.36
CA GLN A 30 -7.86 -11.48 5.54
C GLN A 30 -8.38 -12.36 6.68
N SER A 31 -9.32 -13.26 6.40
CA SER A 31 -9.93 -14.11 7.43
C SER A 31 -8.96 -15.17 7.98
N ALA A 32 -8.09 -15.70 7.12
CA ALA A 32 -7.16 -16.77 7.48
C ALA A 32 -5.87 -16.26 8.15
N GLN A 33 -5.44 -15.04 7.82
CA GLN A 33 -4.14 -14.49 8.24
C GLN A 33 -4.24 -13.21 9.06
N ASN A 34 -5.47 -12.71 9.30
CA ASN A 34 -5.74 -11.49 10.06
C ASN A 34 -4.89 -10.30 9.56
N VAL A 35 -4.94 -10.03 8.26
CA VAL A 35 -4.07 -9.04 7.59
C VAL A 35 -4.29 -7.63 8.16
N TRP A 36 -5.54 -7.26 8.40
CA TRP A 36 -5.94 -6.00 9.04
C TRP A 36 -6.81 -6.24 10.27
N SER A 37 -6.64 -5.41 11.30
CA SER A 37 -7.57 -5.37 12.43
C SER A 37 -8.68 -4.35 12.17
N GLY A 38 -9.91 -4.81 11.91
CA GLY A 38 -11.10 -3.95 11.78
C GLY A 38 -11.64 -3.81 10.35
N THR A 39 -12.92 -3.44 10.26
CA THR A 39 -13.69 -3.38 9.01
C THR A 39 -13.38 -2.16 8.15
N GLU A 40 -12.83 -1.10 8.74
CA GLU A 40 -12.42 0.12 8.03
C GLU A 40 -11.35 -0.19 6.98
N HIS A 41 -10.31 -0.95 7.35
CA HIS A 41 -9.26 -1.36 6.43
C HIS A 41 -9.77 -2.25 5.29
N ILE A 42 -10.73 -3.14 5.57
CA ILE A 42 -11.35 -3.98 4.54
C ILE A 42 -12.11 -3.09 3.54
N SER A 43 -12.84 -2.10 4.03
CA SER A 43 -13.61 -1.17 3.21
C SER A 43 -12.69 -0.30 2.35
N ASN A 44 -11.63 0.25 2.95
CA ASN A 44 -10.61 1.02 2.24
C ASN A 44 -9.88 0.18 1.19
N ALA A 45 -9.51 -1.06 1.51
CA ALA A 45 -8.83 -1.95 0.56
C ALA A 45 -9.70 -2.27 -0.65
N ARG A 46 -11.01 -2.46 -0.45
CA ARG A 46 -11.97 -2.61 -1.55
C ARG A 46 -12.12 -1.34 -2.36
N GLY A 47 -12.19 -0.17 -1.69
CA GLY A 47 -12.20 1.14 -2.34
C GLY A 47 -10.99 1.33 -3.24
N LEU A 48 -9.78 1.16 -2.69
CA LEU A 48 -8.52 1.29 -3.44
C LEU A 48 -8.38 0.28 -4.59
N LEU A 49 -8.97 -0.91 -4.46
CA LEU A 49 -8.90 -1.93 -5.51
C LEU A 49 -9.74 -1.56 -6.75
N HIS A 50 -10.87 -0.88 -6.55
CA HIS A 50 -11.87 -0.62 -7.59
C HIS A 50 -12.06 0.86 -7.93
N GLY A 51 -11.52 1.76 -7.12
CA GLY A 51 -11.61 3.20 -7.30
C GLY A 51 -10.47 3.78 -8.13
N ASP A 52 -10.53 5.10 -8.29
CA ASP A 52 -9.62 5.89 -9.12
C ASP A 52 -8.41 6.43 -8.34
N GLU A 53 -8.29 6.11 -7.05
CA GLU A 53 -7.23 6.64 -6.18
C GLU A 53 -5.84 6.04 -6.47
N LEU A 54 -5.79 4.91 -7.18
CA LEU A 54 -4.57 4.21 -7.60
C LEU A 54 -4.47 4.13 -9.13
N PRO A 55 -4.31 5.24 -9.86
CA PRO A 55 -4.04 5.18 -11.29
C PRO A 55 -2.76 4.40 -11.58
N ASP A 56 -2.73 3.73 -12.75
CA ASP A 56 -1.56 2.93 -13.17
C ASP A 56 -0.31 3.78 -13.34
N SER A 57 -0.48 5.05 -13.70
CA SER A 57 0.60 6.04 -13.83
C SER A 57 0.21 7.34 -13.13
N GLY A 58 1.22 8.06 -12.63
CA GLY A 58 1.06 9.35 -11.98
C GLY A 58 0.94 9.29 -10.46
N ARG A 59 0.32 10.31 -9.88
CA ARG A 59 0.26 10.50 -8.43
C ARG A 59 -0.93 9.78 -7.80
N TRP A 60 -0.73 9.24 -6.61
CA TRP A 60 -1.81 8.73 -5.77
C TRP A 60 -2.12 9.76 -4.68
N ALA A 61 -3.38 10.11 -4.52
CA ALA A 61 -3.84 11.00 -3.46
C ALA A 61 -4.67 10.20 -2.47
N LEU A 62 -4.04 9.75 -1.39
CA LEU A 62 -4.66 8.88 -0.41
C LEU A 62 -4.92 9.63 0.88
N ASN A 63 -6.08 9.43 1.49
CA ASN A 63 -6.26 9.84 2.87
C ASN A 63 -5.44 8.95 3.82
N ARG A 64 -5.29 9.36 5.07
CA ARG A 64 -4.50 8.63 6.06
C ARG A 64 -4.94 7.18 6.25
N SER A 65 -6.24 6.93 6.31
CA SER A 65 -6.78 5.59 6.57
C SER A 65 -6.52 4.65 5.39
N GLN A 66 -6.69 5.15 4.16
CA GLN A 66 -6.30 4.47 2.93
C GLN A 66 -4.80 4.19 2.89
N LEU A 67 -3.96 5.19 3.22
CA LEU A 67 -2.51 5.05 3.27
C LEU A 67 -2.06 4.01 4.30
N THR A 68 -2.65 4.04 5.50
CA THR A 68 -2.38 3.06 6.57
C THR A 68 -2.77 1.66 6.13
N THR A 69 -3.94 1.52 5.49
CA THR A 69 -4.44 0.25 4.94
C THR A 69 -3.45 -0.33 3.93
N LEU A 70 -2.95 0.51 3.03
CA LEU A 70 -2.00 0.14 2.00
C LEU A 70 -0.65 -0.29 2.59
N VAL A 71 -0.10 0.46 3.56
CA VAL A 71 1.16 0.11 4.24
C VAL A 71 1.06 -1.25 4.94
N ILE A 72 -0.04 -1.53 5.64
CA ILE A 72 -0.23 -2.82 6.31
C ILE A 72 -0.25 -3.97 5.29
N ALA A 73 -0.94 -3.79 4.16
CA ALA A 73 -1.00 -4.79 3.09
C ALA A 73 0.38 -5.07 2.48
N LEU A 74 1.16 -4.02 2.23
CA LEU A 74 2.52 -4.13 1.68
C LEU A 74 3.46 -4.81 2.68
N LYS A 75 3.41 -4.44 3.97
CA LYS A 75 4.18 -5.11 5.03
C LYS A 75 3.82 -6.59 5.15
N TRP A 76 2.53 -6.92 5.11
CA TRP A 76 2.06 -8.30 5.10
C TRP A 76 2.62 -9.07 3.89
N ARG A 77 2.55 -8.49 2.69
CA ARG A 77 3.09 -9.12 1.48
C ARG A 77 4.61 -9.29 1.55
N ARG A 78 5.33 -8.30 2.08
CA ARG A 78 6.77 -8.35 2.33
C ARG A 78 7.15 -9.50 3.27
N ALA A 79 6.41 -9.70 4.36
CA ALA A 79 6.61 -10.83 5.26
C ALA A 79 6.36 -12.20 4.60
N LYS A 80 5.67 -12.23 3.44
CA LYS A 80 5.38 -13.44 2.65
C LYS A 80 6.23 -13.55 1.37
N ARG A 81 7.31 -12.77 1.25
CA ARG A 81 8.18 -12.68 0.06
C ARG A 81 8.74 -14.01 -0.45
N GLY A 82 9.07 -14.93 0.47
CA GLY A 82 9.76 -16.17 0.12
C GLY A 82 9.07 -17.06 -0.92
N THR A 83 7.75 -16.94 -1.13
CA THR A 83 7.02 -17.78 -2.09
C THR A 83 6.92 -17.18 -3.51
N TRP A 84 7.13 -15.87 -3.71
CA TRP A 84 6.91 -15.21 -5.01
C TRP A 84 8.16 -14.56 -5.61
N GLU A 85 9.17 -14.22 -4.79
CA GLU A 85 10.45 -13.68 -5.29
C GLU A 85 11.21 -14.72 -6.13
N ALA A 86 11.05 -16.01 -5.83
CA ALA A 86 11.75 -17.09 -6.54
C ALA A 86 11.46 -17.14 -8.06
N THR A 87 10.34 -16.58 -8.52
CA THR A 87 9.93 -16.56 -9.93
C THR A 87 9.86 -15.15 -10.51
N THR A 88 10.15 -14.11 -9.73
CA THR A 88 10.06 -12.73 -10.19
C THR A 88 11.45 -12.22 -10.61
N PRO A 89 11.59 -11.61 -11.80
CA PRO A 89 12.85 -11.02 -12.22
C PRO A 89 13.40 -9.98 -11.21
N PRO A 90 14.71 -9.95 -10.94
CA PRO A 90 15.31 -9.04 -9.96
C PRO A 90 15.03 -7.55 -10.22
N ASP A 91 14.97 -7.13 -11.48
CA ASP A 91 14.62 -5.78 -11.91
C ASP A 91 13.18 -5.41 -11.51
N VAL A 92 12.24 -6.34 -11.67
CA VAL A 92 10.85 -6.16 -11.25
C VAL A 92 10.74 -6.09 -9.72
N ILE A 93 11.53 -6.87 -8.99
CA ILE A 93 11.59 -6.81 -7.52
C ILE A 93 12.08 -5.43 -7.07
N ALA A 94 13.16 -4.92 -7.66
CA ALA A 94 13.70 -3.60 -7.31
C ALA A 94 12.64 -2.50 -7.45
N HIS A 95 11.84 -2.55 -8.51
CA HIS A 95 10.76 -1.58 -8.68
C HIS A 95 9.59 -1.75 -7.69
N TYR A 96 9.27 -2.98 -7.29
CA TYR A 96 8.29 -3.19 -6.22
C TYR A 96 8.79 -2.61 -4.89
N GLU A 97 10.09 -2.72 -4.60
CA GLU A 97 10.70 -2.10 -3.43
C GLU A 97 10.65 -0.58 -3.50
N GLU A 98 10.90 0.03 -4.66
CA GLU A 98 10.75 1.48 -4.86
C GLU A 98 9.31 1.96 -4.57
N ILE A 99 8.30 1.20 -5.01
CA ILE A 99 6.89 1.49 -4.71
C ILE A 99 6.61 1.36 -3.21
N GLU A 100 7.09 0.29 -2.57
CA GLU A 100 6.94 0.07 -1.12
C GLU A 100 7.58 1.19 -0.29
N ASP A 101 8.77 1.65 -0.70
CA ASP A 101 9.49 2.72 -0.04
C ASP A 101 8.79 4.06 -0.20
N ALA A 102 8.31 4.40 -1.40
CA ALA A 102 7.54 5.62 -1.64
C ALA A 102 6.28 5.68 -0.76
N VAL A 103 5.54 4.58 -0.67
CA VAL A 103 4.34 4.48 0.18
C VAL A 103 4.71 4.60 1.67
N THR A 104 5.79 3.93 2.10
CA THR A 104 6.27 3.97 3.49
C THR A 104 6.74 5.36 3.89
N GLN A 105 7.44 6.07 3.01
CA GLN A 105 7.88 7.45 3.23
C GLN A 105 6.69 8.40 3.37
N ALA A 106 5.69 8.30 2.48
CA ALA A 106 4.47 9.09 2.59
C ALA A 106 3.73 8.83 3.92
N TYR A 107 3.68 7.58 4.36
CA TYR A 107 3.10 7.23 5.65
C TYR A 107 3.88 7.79 6.84
N ARG A 108 5.23 7.71 6.82
CA ARG A 108 6.06 8.31 7.85
C ARG A 108 5.84 9.82 7.91
N ALA A 109 5.81 10.50 6.76
CA ALA A 109 5.52 11.93 6.69
C ALA A 109 4.15 12.26 7.30
N ALA A 110 3.12 11.43 7.01
CA ALA A 110 1.80 11.55 7.61
C ALA A 110 1.81 11.38 9.13
N CYS A 111 2.60 10.45 9.67
CA CYS A 111 2.74 10.29 11.11
C CYS A 111 3.50 11.45 11.77
N HIS A 112 4.57 11.93 11.13
CA HIS A 112 5.38 13.05 11.63
C HIS A 112 4.59 14.37 11.66
N ALA A 113 3.77 14.64 10.63
CA ALA A 113 2.96 15.86 10.55
C ALA A 113 1.96 16.00 11.72
N GLU A 114 1.54 14.90 12.33
CA GLU A 114 0.62 14.89 13.47
C GLU A 114 1.31 14.85 14.84
N GLY A 115 2.64 14.97 14.89
CA GLY A 115 3.39 14.79 16.14
C GLY A 115 3.33 13.37 16.71
N ARG A 116 2.90 12.38 15.91
CA ARG A 116 2.98 10.96 16.26
C ARG A 116 4.36 10.44 15.86
N TYR A 117 5.35 10.75 16.70
CA TYR A 117 6.61 10.02 16.72
C TYR A 117 6.29 8.59 17.14
N TRP A 118 6.41 7.62 16.25
CA TRP A 118 6.39 6.23 16.70
C TRP A 118 7.73 5.90 17.35
N ILE A 119 7.62 5.40 18.59
CA ILE A 119 8.57 4.52 19.30
C ILE A 119 8.80 3.26 18.46
#